data_AF-A0A973FTT5-F1
#
_entry.id   AF-A0A973FTT5-F1
#
_cell.length_a   1.000
_cell.length_b   1.000
_cell.length_c   1.000
_cell.angle_alpha   90.00
_cell.angle_beta   90.00
_cell.angle_gamma   90.00
#
_symmetry.space_group_name_H-M   'P 1'
#
loop_
_entity.id
_entity.type
_entity.pdbx_description
1 polymer ?
#
loop_
_entity_poly.entity_id
_entity_poly.type
_entity_poly.pdbx_seq_one_letter_code
_entity_poly.pdbx_strand_id
1 'polypeptide(L)'
;MKSGAKLVRYGLLISLPALWFIYLIAQSPRGVDFFPLYFAAQRVLAGHSPYGAAATDALQQQWQAPFAHAGVAYPLPLILLIIPFSLLAFPLAAWLWTLLGAALTYLCVGIPRPDAAAWFVRHEQQWMLVLLPLAFMPFHRSVVVSQATLVWFGLAVVMLWAISRRQPWLVAGCIVLLALKPQNGLLVALYGAVWLFRTRARWLGLAAA
;
A
#
# COMPACT_ATOMS: atom_id res chain seq x y z
N MET A 1 37.81 13.05 -10.71
CA MET A 1 37.32 11.64 -10.81
C MET A 1 36.06 11.30 -9.99
N LYS A 2 35.33 12.24 -9.37
CA LYS A 2 34.18 11.92 -8.49
C LYS A 2 32.77 12.00 -9.15
N SER A 3 32.65 12.53 -10.37
CA SER A 3 31.35 12.75 -11.03
C SER A 3 30.79 11.48 -11.70
N GLY A 4 31.63 10.74 -12.45
CA GLY A 4 31.19 9.54 -13.18
C GLY A 4 30.68 8.42 -12.27
N ALA A 5 31.34 8.18 -11.13
CA ALA A 5 30.92 7.15 -10.17
C ALA A 5 29.55 7.45 -9.54
N LYS A 6 29.20 8.73 -9.36
CA LYS A 6 27.87 9.13 -8.87
C LYS A 6 26.80 8.87 -9.92
N LEU A 7 27.07 9.23 -11.18
CA LEU A 7 26.10 9.06 -12.27
C LEU A 7 25.77 7.58 -12.51
N VAL A 8 26.78 6.72 -12.57
CA VAL A 8 26.61 5.26 -12.71
C VAL A 8 25.82 4.69 -11.53
N ARG A 9 26.14 5.12 -10.31
CA ARG A 9 25.43 4.68 -9.10
C ARG A 9 23.95 5.08 -9.12
N TYR A 10 23.62 6.32 -9.44
CA TYR A 10 22.21 6.74 -9.53
C TYR A 10 21.49 6.06 -10.69
N GLY A 11 22.16 5.88 -11.82
CA GLY A 11 21.63 5.12 -12.95
C GLY A 11 21.21 3.72 -12.53
N LEU A 12 22.10 2.96 -11.88
CA LEU A 12 21.81 1.61 -11.38
C LEU A 12 20.71 1.59 -10.30
N LEU A 13 20.70 2.58 -9.41
CA LEU A 13 19.70 2.68 -8.35
C LEU A 13 18.28 2.95 -8.86
N ILE A 14 18.14 3.55 -10.03
CA ILE A 14 16.85 3.79 -10.66
C ILE A 14 16.51 2.64 -11.61
N SER A 15 17.46 2.23 -12.45
CA SER A 15 17.22 1.23 -13.49
C SER A 15 17.00 -0.16 -12.92
N LEU A 16 17.71 -0.60 -11.87
CA LEU A 16 17.52 -1.93 -11.29
C LEU A 16 16.14 -2.10 -10.66
N PRO A 17 15.63 -1.20 -9.78
CA PRO A 17 14.27 -1.29 -9.29
C PRO A 17 13.23 -1.15 -10.41
N ALA A 18 13.45 -0.28 -11.40
CA ALA A 18 12.52 -0.12 -12.51
C ALA A 18 12.41 -1.39 -13.38
N LEU A 19 13.55 -1.97 -13.78
CA LEU A 19 13.60 -3.21 -14.55
C LEU A 19 13.04 -4.39 -13.76
N TRP A 20 13.37 -4.48 -12.47
CA TRP A 20 12.79 -5.48 -11.58
C TRP A 20 11.27 -5.31 -11.50
N PHE A 21 10.77 -4.10 -11.31
CA PHE A 21 9.35 -3.81 -11.26
C PHE A 21 8.61 -4.16 -12.56
N ILE A 22 9.19 -3.81 -13.71
CA ILE A 22 8.68 -4.21 -15.04
C ILE A 22 8.62 -5.74 -15.14
N TYR A 23 9.67 -6.44 -14.74
CA TYR A 23 9.72 -7.90 -14.74
C TYR A 23 8.63 -8.51 -13.84
N LEU A 24 8.42 -8.00 -12.63
CA LEU A 24 7.40 -8.53 -11.72
C LEU A 24 5.99 -8.34 -12.27
N ILE A 25 5.71 -7.19 -12.89
CA ILE A 25 4.40 -6.93 -13.49
C ILE A 25 4.15 -7.84 -14.69
N ALA A 26 5.18 -8.15 -15.48
CA ALA A 26 5.08 -9.10 -16.59
C ALA A 26 4.73 -10.53 -16.14
N GLN A 27 5.10 -10.92 -14.92
CA GLN A 27 4.85 -12.27 -14.36
C GLN A 27 3.44 -12.45 -13.78
N SER A 28 2.71 -11.37 -13.51
CA SER A 28 1.41 -11.40 -12.82
C SER A 28 0.40 -10.50 -13.52
N PRO A 29 -0.04 -10.86 -14.75
CA PRO A 29 -0.84 -9.98 -15.61
C PRO A 29 -2.19 -9.58 -15.01
N ARG A 30 -2.65 -10.28 -13.97
CA ARG A 30 -3.89 -9.98 -13.23
C ARG A 30 -3.67 -9.64 -11.76
N GLY A 31 -2.45 -9.40 -11.26
CA GLY A 31 -2.21 -8.89 -9.90
C GLY A 31 -3.10 -9.51 -8.80
N VAL A 32 -2.72 -10.68 -8.29
CA VAL A 32 -3.51 -11.58 -7.43
C VAL A 32 -4.42 -10.86 -6.42
N ASP A 33 -3.93 -9.87 -5.68
CA ASP A 33 -4.74 -9.24 -4.62
C ASP A 33 -5.55 -8.01 -5.07
N PHE A 34 -5.11 -7.32 -6.12
CA PHE A 34 -5.73 -6.08 -6.60
C PHE A 34 -6.90 -6.34 -7.55
N PHE A 35 -6.85 -7.42 -8.33
CA PHE A 35 -7.91 -7.73 -9.28
C PHE A 35 -9.30 -7.91 -8.68
N PRO A 36 -9.49 -8.61 -7.54
CA PRO A 36 -10.81 -8.73 -6.92
C PRO A 36 -11.40 -7.38 -6.51
N LEU A 37 -10.55 -6.43 -6.07
CA LEU A 37 -10.96 -5.06 -5.76
C LEU A 37 -11.37 -4.28 -7.01
N TYR A 38 -10.55 -4.36 -8.07
CA TYR A 38 -10.85 -3.74 -9.36
C TYR A 38 -12.16 -4.27 -9.96
N PHE A 39 -12.33 -5.60 -9.95
CA PHE A 39 -13.55 -6.27 -10.40
C PHE A 39 -14.78 -5.84 -9.59
N ALA A 40 -14.65 -5.81 -8.26
CA ALA A 40 -15.73 -5.38 -7.38
C ALA A 40 -16.15 -3.93 -7.64
N ALA A 41 -15.19 -3.04 -7.84
CA ALA A 41 -15.44 -1.63 -8.16
C ALA A 41 -16.17 -1.47 -9.50
N GLN A 42 -15.76 -2.23 -10.52
CA GLN A 42 -16.45 -2.28 -11.82
C GLN A 42 -17.91 -2.76 -11.70
N ARG A 43 -18.17 -3.77 -10.86
CA ARG A 43 -19.56 -4.23 -10.61
C ARG A 43 -20.40 -3.16 -9.94
N VAL A 44 -19.86 -2.46 -8.94
CA VAL A 44 -20.54 -1.37 -8.26
C VAL A 44 -20.86 -0.24 -9.24
N LEU A 45 -19.91 0.15 -10.10
CA LEU A 45 -20.13 1.15 -11.16
C LEU A 45 -21.23 0.74 -12.16
N ALA A 46 -21.36 -0.55 -12.45
CA ALA A 46 -22.40 -1.10 -13.29
C ALA A 46 -23.77 -1.26 -12.59
N GLY A 47 -23.91 -0.81 -11.34
CA GLY A 47 -25.15 -0.95 -10.57
C GLY A 47 -25.42 -2.37 -10.07
N HIS A 48 -24.39 -3.23 -10.05
CA HIS A 48 -24.50 -4.61 -9.55
C HIS A 48 -23.87 -4.76 -8.17
N SER A 49 -24.41 -5.69 -7.37
CA SER A 49 -23.74 -6.11 -6.14
C SER A 49 -22.36 -6.72 -6.45
N PRO A 50 -21.29 -6.33 -5.73
CA PRO A 50 -19.99 -6.99 -5.83
C PRO A 50 -19.94 -8.30 -5.01
N TYR A 51 -21.03 -8.66 -4.31
CA TYR A 51 -21.13 -9.81 -3.42
C TYR A 51 -22.17 -10.83 -3.90
N GLY A 52 -22.10 -12.04 -3.35
CA GLY A 52 -23.04 -13.14 -3.61
C GLY A 52 -22.56 -14.10 -4.69
N ALA A 53 -23.36 -15.14 -4.93
CA ALA A 53 -23.02 -16.24 -5.84
C ALA A 53 -22.73 -15.73 -7.26
N ALA A 54 -23.63 -14.94 -7.84
CA ALA A 54 -23.47 -14.40 -9.19
C ALA A 54 -22.19 -13.55 -9.38
N ALA A 55 -21.81 -12.75 -8.37
CA ALA A 55 -20.57 -11.98 -8.42
C ALA A 55 -19.34 -12.89 -8.30
N THR A 56 -19.45 -13.95 -7.49
CA THR A 56 -18.39 -14.94 -7.28
C THR A 56 -18.14 -15.77 -8.54
N ASP A 57 -19.20 -16.22 -9.21
CA ASP A 57 -19.10 -16.96 -10.47
C ASP A 57 -18.45 -16.12 -11.56
N ALA A 58 -18.87 -14.86 -11.68
CA ALA A 58 -18.28 -13.91 -12.63
C ALA A 58 -16.80 -13.61 -12.30
N LEU A 59 -16.43 -13.54 -11.01
CA LEU A 59 -15.05 -13.38 -10.59
C LEU A 59 -14.20 -14.60 -10.99
N GLN A 60 -14.68 -15.82 -10.72
CA GLN A 60 -13.98 -17.07 -11.07
C GLN A 60 -13.73 -17.20 -12.57
N GLN A 61 -14.70 -16.82 -13.41
CA GLN A 61 -14.56 -16.84 -14.87
C GLN A 61 -13.45 -15.89 -15.35
N GLN A 62 -13.26 -14.77 -14.67
CA GLN A 62 -12.28 -13.74 -15.03
C GLN A 62 -10.95 -13.87 -14.27
N TRP A 63 -10.90 -14.63 -13.18
CA TRP A 63 -9.74 -14.74 -12.32
C TRP A 63 -9.51 -16.19 -11.92
N GLN A 64 -8.65 -16.86 -12.68
CA GLN A 64 -8.27 -18.26 -12.44
C GLN A 64 -7.24 -18.38 -11.31
N ALA A 65 -7.57 -17.83 -10.13
CA ALA A 65 -6.77 -17.96 -8.92
C ALA A 65 -7.50 -18.83 -7.90
N PRO A 66 -6.78 -19.60 -7.05
CA PRO A 66 -7.41 -20.45 -6.05
C PRO A 66 -8.38 -19.71 -5.11
N PHE A 67 -8.13 -18.42 -4.88
CA PHE A 67 -8.91 -17.58 -3.97
C PHE A 67 -10.19 -17.02 -4.60
N ALA A 68 -10.36 -17.12 -5.92
CA ALA A 68 -11.54 -16.61 -6.61
C ALA A 68 -12.84 -17.30 -6.15
N HIS A 69 -12.72 -18.55 -5.67
CA HIS A 69 -13.83 -19.31 -5.10
C HIS A 69 -14.40 -18.70 -3.81
N ALA A 70 -13.63 -17.88 -3.10
CA ALA A 70 -14.10 -17.19 -1.91
C ALA A 70 -14.91 -15.90 -2.23
N GLY A 71 -14.96 -15.51 -3.51
CA GLY A 71 -15.59 -14.26 -3.92
C GLY A 71 -14.82 -13.01 -3.46
N VAL A 72 -15.52 -11.87 -3.42
CA VAL A 72 -14.94 -10.59 -2.98
C VAL A 72 -14.92 -10.53 -1.45
N ALA A 73 -13.74 -10.71 -0.86
CA ALA A 73 -13.53 -10.69 0.60
C ALA A 73 -13.31 -9.28 1.19
N TYR A 74 -13.50 -8.23 0.40
CA TYR A 74 -13.20 -6.85 0.79
C TYR A 74 -14.47 -6.07 1.18
N PRO A 75 -14.42 -5.21 2.20
CA PRO A 75 -15.58 -4.44 2.63
C PRO A 75 -15.94 -3.33 1.64
N LEU A 76 -17.23 -2.97 1.57
CA LEU A 76 -17.74 -2.02 0.57
C LEU A 76 -17.02 -0.66 0.58
N PRO A 77 -16.72 -0.04 1.74
CA PRO A 77 -16.00 1.24 1.75
C PRO A 77 -14.65 1.17 1.04
N LEU A 78 -13.93 0.05 1.16
CA LEU A 78 -12.68 -0.13 0.44
C LEU A 78 -12.93 -0.25 -1.07
N ILE A 79 -13.94 -1.00 -1.50
CA ILE A 79 -14.30 -1.12 -2.91
C ILE A 79 -14.62 0.26 -3.51
N LEU A 80 -15.34 1.10 -2.77
CA LEU A 80 -15.67 2.47 -3.20
C LEU A 80 -14.42 3.33 -3.41
N LEU A 81 -13.39 3.18 -2.56
CA LEU A 81 -12.10 3.87 -2.72
C LEU A 81 -11.34 3.44 -4.00
N ILE A 82 -11.63 2.25 -4.52
CA ILE A 82 -10.99 1.70 -5.73
C ILE A 82 -11.70 2.15 -7.00
N ILE A 83 -12.91 2.71 -6.92
CA ILE A 83 -13.68 3.17 -8.09
C ILE A 83 -12.85 4.08 -9.02
N PRO A 84 -12.14 5.12 -8.55
CA PRO A 84 -11.34 5.97 -9.43
C PRO A 84 -10.27 5.21 -10.22
N PHE A 85 -9.64 4.19 -9.61
CA PHE A 85 -8.67 3.33 -10.29
C PHE A 85 -9.36 2.42 -11.31
N SER A 86 -10.57 1.96 -11.00
CA SER A 86 -11.32 1.05 -11.87
C SER A 86 -11.74 1.68 -13.20
N LEU A 87 -11.81 3.02 -13.30
CA LEU A 87 -12.09 3.73 -14.55
C LEU A 87 -10.96 3.61 -15.59
N LEU A 88 -9.78 3.17 -15.17
CA LEU A 88 -8.62 2.97 -16.03
C LEU A 88 -8.54 1.51 -16.50
N ALA A 89 -7.86 1.25 -17.61
CA ALA A 89 -7.55 -0.13 -18.00
C ALA A 89 -6.80 -0.85 -16.88
N PHE A 90 -7.16 -2.13 -16.63
CA PHE A 90 -6.64 -2.90 -15.50
C PHE A 90 -5.11 -2.82 -15.31
N PRO A 91 -4.27 -2.96 -16.37
CA PRO A 91 -2.82 -2.83 -16.20
C PRO A 91 -2.45 -1.48 -15.58
N LEU A 92 -2.97 -0.38 -16.13
CA LEU A 92 -2.68 0.97 -15.64
C LEU A 92 -3.16 1.16 -14.19
N ALA A 93 -4.35 0.66 -13.86
CA ALA A 93 -4.87 0.69 -12.50
C ALA A 93 -3.95 -0.05 -11.51
N ALA A 94 -3.50 -1.26 -11.86
CA ALA A 94 -2.58 -2.06 -11.05
C ALA A 94 -1.21 -1.40 -10.90
N TRP A 95 -0.69 -0.78 -11.97
CA TRP A 95 0.55 0.00 -11.94
C TRP A 95 0.44 1.17 -10.95
N LEU A 96 -0.60 1.99 -11.08
CA LEU A 96 -0.81 3.15 -10.20
C LEU A 96 -1.04 2.73 -8.74
N TRP A 97 -1.80 1.67 -8.51
CA TRP A 97 -2.02 1.12 -7.17
C TRP A 97 -0.71 0.68 -6.51
N THR A 98 0.13 -0.03 -7.26
CA THR A 98 1.41 -0.51 -6.75
C THR A 98 2.38 0.64 -6.52
N LEU A 99 2.43 1.64 -7.42
CA LEU A 99 3.21 2.86 -7.24
C LEU A 99 2.75 3.66 -6.02
N LEU A 100 1.44 3.75 -5.76
CA LEU A 100 0.90 4.39 -4.56
C LEU A 100 1.41 3.68 -3.29
N GLY A 101 1.30 2.35 -3.23
CA GLY A 101 1.81 1.58 -2.10
C GLY A 101 3.32 1.76 -1.89
N ALA A 102 4.10 1.76 -2.98
CA ALA A 102 5.54 2.00 -2.94
C ALA A 102 5.89 3.42 -2.48
N ALA A 103 5.17 4.43 -2.97
CA ALA A 103 5.37 5.84 -2.60
C ALA A 103 5.06 6.07 -1.11
N LEU A 104 3.94 5.54 -0.63
CA LEU A 104 3.57 5.59 0.79
C LEU A 104 4.61 4.89 1.67
N THR A 105 5.16 3.77 1.19
CA THR A 105 6.25 3.08 1.88
C THR A 105 7.54 3.90 1.87
N TYR A 106 7.89 4.56 0.77
CA TYR A 106 9.09 5.38 0.67
C TYR A 106 9.09 6.55 1.65
N LEU A 107 7.92 7.08 2.01
CA LEU A 107 7.81 8.08 3.08
C LEU A 107 8.43 7.61 4.42
N CYS A 108 8.58 6.30 4.66
CA CYS A 108 9.38 5.73 5.76
C CYS A 108 10.78 6.31 5.85
N VAL A 109 11.44 6.42 4.69
CA VAL A 109 12.86 6.78 4.59
C VAL A 109 13.06 8.24 5.03
N GLY A 110 12.01 9.05 4.89
CA GLY A 110 11.99 10.47 5.27
C GLY A 110 11.45 10.76 6.67
N ILE A 111 11.04 9.77 7.48
CA ILE A 111 10.52 10.02 8.83
C ILE A 111 11.69 10.48 9.73
N PRO A 112 11.73 11.74 10.18
CA PRO A 112 12.76 12.18 11.11
C PRO A 112 12.49 11.50 12.45
N ARG A 113 13.50 10.78 12.95
CA ARG A 113 13.46 10.22 14.30
C ARG A 113 13.94 11.26 15.32
N PRO A 114 13.32 11.33 16.50
CA PRO A 114 13.65 12.32 17.51
C PRO A 114 15.06 12.15 18.09
N ASP A 115 15.66 10.95 18.01
CA ASP A 115 17.05 10.72 18.40
C ASP A 115 18.00 10.89 17.21
N ALA A 116 18.62 12.06 17.15
CA ALA A 116 19.67 12.40 16.18
C ALA A 116 20.89 11.44 16.23
N ALA A 117 21.10 10.72 17.35
CA ALA A 117 22.21 9.78 17.52
C ALA A 117 22.03 8.47 16.72
N ALA A 118 20.80 8.04 16.45
CA ALA A 118 20.51 6.84 15.65
C ALA A 118 20.41 7.11 14.14
N TRP A 119 20.56 8.37 13.72
CA TRP A 119 20.63 8.79 12.31
C TRP A 119 21.89 8.28 11.59
N PHE A 120 22.81 7.65 12.32
CA PHE A 120 24.06 7.08 11.82
C PHE A 120 23.94 5.88 10.85
N VAL A 121 22.74 5.55 10.37
CA VAL A 121 22.64 5.02 9.00
C VAL A 121 22.89 6.22 8.10
N ARG A 122 24.18 6.52 7.85
CA ARG A 122 24.66 7.68 7.07
C ARG A 122 23.74 7.90 5.86
N HIS A 123 23.55 9.13 5.38
CA HIS A 123 22.92 9.39 4.07
C HIS A 123 23.41 8.43 2.97
N GLU A 124 24.67 8.00 3.07
CA GLU A 124 25.31 6.96 2.29
C GLU A 124 24.89 5.51 2.59
N GLN A 125 23.81 5.24 3.31
CA GLN A 125 23.26 3.91 3.59
C GLN A 125 21.73 3.91 3.49
N GLN A 126 21.08 5.08 3.54
CA GLN A 126 19.65 5.22 3.26
C GLN A 126 19.26 4.72 1.86
N TRP A 127 20.16 4.81 0.88
CA TRP A 127 19.94 4.21 -0.44
C TRP A 127 19.89 2.66 -0.41
N MET A 128 20.51 2.00 0.58
CA MET A 128 20.40 0.55 0.74
C MET A 128 18.97 0.15 1.12
N LEU A 129 18.17 1.07 1.69
CA LEU A 129 16.75 0.85 1.94
C LEU A 129 15.93 0.77 0.64
N VAL A 130 16.41 1.37 -0.46
CA VAL A 130 15.82 1.22 -1.80
C VAL A 130 16.05 -0.19 -2.35
N LEU A 131 17.13 -0.85 -1.92
CA LEU A 131 17.43 -2.24 -2.26
C LEU A 131 16.80 -3.25 -1.30
N LEU A 132 16.27 -2.81 -0.16
CA LEU A 132 15.59 -3.66 0.82
C LEU A 132 14.41 -4.45 0.20
N PRO A 133 13.59 -3.86 -0.70
CA PRO A 133 12.65 -4.60 -1.55
C PRO A 133 13.21 -5.82 -2.28
N LEU A 134 14.44 -5.71 -2.79
CA LEU A 134 15.13 -6.75 -3.56
C LEU A 134 15.67 -7.85 -2.64
N ALA A 135 16.10 -7.47 -1.43
CA ALA A 135 16.64 -8.39 -0.43
C ALA A 135 15.56 -9.06 0.43
N PHE A 136 14.34 -8.49 0.49
CA PHE A 136 13.26 -8.97 1.34
C PHE A 136 12.20 -9.69 0.50
N MET A 137 12.32 -11.02 0.41
CA MET A 137 11.42 -11.89 -0.36
C MET A 137 9.92 -11.69 -0.06
N PRO A 138 9.47 -11.39 1.18
CA PRO A 138 8.08 -11.04 1.43
C PRO A 138 7.63 -9.75 0.74
N PHE A 139 8.50 -8.73 0.63
CA PHE A 139 8.22 -7.51 -0.13
C PHE A 139 8.19 -7.80 -1.63
N HIS A 140 9.16 -8.58 -2.14
CA HIS A 140 9.15 -9.08 -3.51
C HIS A 140 7.83 -9.77 -3.85
N ARG A 141 7.41 -10.75 -3.04
CA ARG A 141 6.13 -11.44 -3.23
C ARG A 141 4.98 -10.46 -3.16
N SER A 142 5.00 -9.51 -2.23
CA SER A 142 3.93 -8.50 -2.12
C SER A 142 3.81 -7.67 -3.40
N VAL A 143 4.92 -7.32 -4.05
CA VAL A 143 4.89 -6.60 -5.33
C VAL A 143 4.42 -7.51 -6.47
N VAL A 144 4.94 -8.73 -6.58
CA VAL A 144 4.53 -9.72 -7.62
C VAL A 144 3.04 -10.01 -7.57
N VAL A 145 2.48 -10.15 -6.37
CA VAL A 145 1.07 -10.47 -6.22
C VAL A 145 0.18 -9.21 -6.20
N SER A 146 0.76 -8.03 -6.44
CA SER A 146 0.09 -6.72 -6.31
C SER A 146 -0.68 -6.62 -5.00
N GLN A 147 -0.06 -7.09 -3.92
CA GLN A 147 -0.69 -7.24 -2.61
C GLN A 147 -1.23 -5.90 -2.15
N ALA A 148 -2.54 -5.87 -1.92
CA ALA A 148 -3.20 -4.74 -1.30
C ALA A 148 -2.45 -4.33 -0.02
N THR A 149 -1.88 -5.31 0.70
CA THR A 149 -1.06 -5.13 1.90
C THR A 149 0.02 -4.04 1.80
N LEU A 150 0.59 -3.77 0.62
CA LEU A 150 1.61 -2.73 0.45
C LEU A 150 1.06 -1.33 0.78
N VAL A 151 -0.18 -1.05 0.36
CA VAL A 151 -0.85 0.23 0.69
C VAL A 151 -1.11 0.33 2.19
N TRP A 152 -1.50 -0.75 2.86
CA TRP A 152 -1.72 -0.75 4.30
C TRP A 152 -0.42 -0.59 5.08
N PHE A 153 0.66 -1.19 4.60
CA PHE A 153 1.98 -0.95 5.17
C PHE A 153 2.37 0.53 5.03
N GLY A 154 2.19 1.11 3.83
CA GLY A 154 2.40 2.54 3.61
C GLY A 154 1.53 3.43 4.52
N LEU A 155 0.25 3.10 4.72
CA LEU A 155 -0.64 3.82 5.64
C LEU A 155 -0.17 3.70 7.10
N ALA A 156 0.30 2.53 7.52
CA ALA A 156 0.85 2.32 8.86
C ALA A 156 2.07 3.22 9.10
N VAL A 157 2.92 3.34 8.08
CA VAL A 157 4.09 4.21 8.08
C VAL A 157 3.70 5.67 8.18
N VAL A 158 2.75 6.13 7.35
CA VAL A 158 2.24 7.50 7.39
C VAL A 158 1.64 7.82 8.75
N MET A 159 0.93 6.87 9.37
CA MET A 159 0.40 7.03 10.72
C MET A 159 1.51 7.21 11.75
N LEU A 160 2.56 6.38 11.72
CA LEU A 160 3.70 6.52 12.63
C LEU A 160 4.45 7.85 12.44
N TRP A 161 4.59 8.30 11.19
CA TRP A 161 5.13 9.64 10.88
C TRP A 161 4.25 10.76 11.43
N ALA A 162 2.94 10.67 11.23
CA ALA A 162 1.99 11.64 11.73
C ALA A 162 1.99 11.70 13.27
N ILE A 163 2.12 10.54 13.94
CA ILE A 163 2.32 10.42 15.38
C ILE A 163 3.59 11.17 15.82
N SER A 164 4.73 10.97 15.15
CA SER A 164 6.00 11.61 15.53
C SER A 164 5.97 13.13 15.33
N ARG A 165 5.21 13.61 14.34
CA ARG A 165 4.98 15.03 14.05
C ARG A 165 3.81 15.65 14.81
N ARG A 166 3.12 14.88 15.65
CA ARG A 166 1.89 15.30 16.35
C ARG A 166 0.84 15.89 15.40
N GLN A 167 0.59 15.20 14.28
CA GLN A 167 -0.40 15.54 13.24
C GLN A 167 -1.68 14.68 13.43
N PRO A 168 -2.57 15.02 14.38
CA PRO A 168 -3.69 14.16 14.80
C PRO A 168 -4.70 13.84 13.70
N TRP A 169 -4.98 14.77 12.78
CA TRP A 169 -5.92 14.55 11.68
C TRP A 169 -5.45 13.46 10.71
N LEU A 170 -4.14 13.41 10.42
CA LEU A 170 -3.54 12.35 9.61
C LEU A 170 -3.58 11.00 10.32
N VAL A 171 -3.32 10.98 11.63
CA VAL A 171 -3.43 9.75 12.44
C VAL A 171 -4.86 9.22 12.36
N ALA A 172 -5.86 10.10 12.53
CA ALA A 172 -7.27 9.74 12.47
C ALA A 172 -7.67 9.20 11.09
N GLY A 173 -7.27 9.87 10.00
CA GLY A 173 -7.49 9.37 8.64
C GLY A 173 -6.83 8.01 8.38
N CYS A 174 -5.61 7.80 8.88
CA CYS A 174 -4.94 6.51 8.77
C CYS A 174 -5.66 5.41 9.55
N ILE A 175 -6.19 5.69 10.75
CA ILE A 175 -6.96 4.72 11.55
C ILE A 175 -8.16 4.21 10.75
N VAL A 176 -8.94 5.11 10.15
CA VAL A 176 -10.11 4.76 9.34
C VAL A 176 -9.72 3.87 8.16
N LEU A 177 -8.69 4.28 7.40
CA LEU A 177 -8.26 3.53 6.22
C LEU A 177 -7.63 2.17 6.57
N LEU A 178 -6.85 2.11 7.65
CA LEU A 178 -6.22 0.88 8.10
C LEU A 178 -7.27 -0.14 8.56
N ALA A 179 -8.33 0.30 9.25
CA ALA A 179 -9.41 -0.58 9.68
C ALA A 179 -10.11 -1.32 8.52
N LEU A 180 -10.01 -0.83 7.29
CA LEU A 180 -10.57 -1.48 6.09
C LEU A 180 -9.88 -2.81 5.71
N LYS A 181 -8.73 -3.15 6.31
CA LYS A 181 -8.11 -4.49 6.21
C LYS A 181 -7.93 -5.09 7.59
N PRO A 182 -8.87 -5.92 8.07
CA PRO A 182 -8.94 -6.37 9.45
C PRO A 182 -7.65 -7.03 9.94
N GLN A 183 -7.00 -7.85 9.10
CA GLN A 183 -5.85 -8.67 9.50
C GLN A 183 -4.60 -7.84 9.84
N ASN A 184 -4.33 -6.79 9.05
CA ASN A 184 -3.06 -6.06 9.12
C ASN A 184 -3.23 -4.63 9.63
N GLY A 185 -4.36 -3.99 9.32
CA GLY A 185 -4.56 -2.60 9.69
C GLY A 185 -5.21 -2.41 11.05
N LEU A 186 -5.94 -3.40 11.59
CA LEU A 186 -6.62 -3.23 12.88
C LEU A 186 -5.65 -3.00 14.05
N LEU A 187 -4.58 -3.78 14.15
CA LEU A 187 -3.60 -3.62 15.23
C LEU A 187 -2.93 -2.24 15.18
N VAL A 188 -2.62 -1.77 13.98
CA VAL A 188 -2.02 -0.45 13.76
C VAL A 188 -3.04 0.65 14.08
N ALA A 189 -4.29 0.51 13.63
CA ALA A 189 -5.38 1.42 13.96
C ALA A 189 -5.62 1.53 15.47
N LEU A 190 -5.59 0.40 16.20
CA LEU A 190 -5.70 0.37 17.66
C LEU A 190 -4.54 1.12 18.34
N TYR A 191 -3.31 0.92 17.86
CA TYR A 191 -2.16 1.68 18.36
C TYR A 191 -2.33 3.19 18.15
N GLY A 192 -2.75 3.61 16.96
CA GLY A 192 -3.05 5.01 16.65
C GLY A 192 -4.16 5.58 17.55
N ALA A 193 -5.22 4.80 17.79
CA ALA A 193 -6.31 5.19 18.68
C ALA A 193 -5.82 5.40 20.12
N VAL A 194 -5.06 4.46 20.68
CA VAL A 194 -4.46 4.58 22.02
C VAL A 194 -3.58 5.85 22.10
N TRP A 195 -2.81 6.14 21.05
CA TRP A 195 -1.99 7.35 20.99
C TRP A 195 -2.84 8.64 21.02
N LEU A 196 -3.93 8.71 20.24
CA LEU A 196 -4.87 9.85 20.24
C LEU A 196 -5.51 10.06 21.62
N PHE A 197 -5.90 8.98 22.29
CA PHE A 197 -6.47 9.05 23.64
C PHE A 197 -5.47 9.60 24.67
N ARG A 198 -4.20 9.20 24.59
CA ARG A 198 -3.16 9.64 25.55
C ARG A 198 -2.69 11.07 25.35
N THR A 199 -2.78 11.63 24.13
CA THR A 199 -2.18 12.94 23.79
C THR A 199 -3.13 14.14 23.95
N ARG A 200 -4.29 13.98 24.61
CA ARG A 200 -5.36 15.00 24.73
C ARG A 200 -5.92 15.49 23.38
N ALA A 201 -5.58 14.85 22.26
CA ALA A 201 -6.12 15.10 20.92
C ALA A 201 -7.50 14.44 20.68
N ARG A 202 -8.20 14.10 21.77
CA ARG A 202 -9.49 13.37 21.83
C ARG A 202 -10.57 13.90 20.88
N TRP A 203 -10.65 15.22 20.68
CA TRP A 203 -11.67 15.83 19.82
C TRP A 203 -11.51 15.50 18.33
N LEU A 204 -10.29 15.16 17.89
CA LEU A 204 -10.01 14.83 16.49
C LEU A 204 -10.22 13.35 16.18
N GLY A 205 -10.20 12.47 17.18
CA GLY A 205 -10.70 11.11 17.04
C GLY A 205 -12.22 11.06 16.82
N LEU A 206 -12.95 12.00 17.43
CA LEU A 206 -14.40 12.16 17.24
C LEU A 206 -14.78 12.73 15.87
N ALA A 207 -13.91 13.53 15.25
CA ALA A 207 -14.17 14.12 13.93
C ALA A 207 -13.90 13.15 12.76
N ALA A 208 -13.25 12.01 13.03
CA ALA A 208 -12.92 11.00 12.03
C ALA A 208 -13.77 9.72 12.14
N ALA A 209 -14.60 9.62 13.19
CA ALA A 209 -15.60 8.58 13.37
C ALA A 209 -16.92 9.02 12.74
#